data_AF-A0A970E8Z6-F1
#
_entry.id   AF-A0A970E8Z6-F1
#
_cell.length_a   1.000
_cell.length_b   1.000
_cell.length_c   1.000
_cell.angle_alpha   90.00
_cell.angle_beta   90.00
_cell.angle_gamma   90.00
#
_symmetry.space_group_name_H-M   'P 1'
#
loop_
_entity.id
_entity.type
_entity.pdbx_description
1 polymer ?
#
loop_
_entity_poly.entity_id
_entity_poly.type
_entity_poly.pdbx_seq_one_letter_code
_entity_poly.pdbx_strand_id
1 'polypeptide(L)'
;MKDEKQKEPSPMLLKMSIRGLVEFILRSGDIDSGFMSMNRALEGSRAHRKLQKSYGDDYKAEVTLKKTIEFEGHSLVLEGRADGIFMENGNAVIDEIKSVTQPLELIDENYNLRHWAQAM
;
A
#
# COMPACT_ATOMS: atom_id res chain seq x y z
N MET A 1 13.39 -49.45 13.71
CA MET A 1 13.19 -48.28 12.83
C MET A 1 12.32 -47.31 13.59
N LYS A 2 12.87 -46.17 14.02
CA LYS A 2 12.09 -45.11 14.66
C LYS A 2 11.61 -44.22 13.54
N ASP A 3 10.29 -44.15 13.34
CA ASP A 3 9.66 -43.22 12.41
C ASP A 3 10.01 -41.79 12.84
N GLU A 4 10.88 -41.14 12.08
CA GLU A 4 11.05 -39.69 12.12
C GLU A 4 9.77 -39.07 11.54
N LYS A 5 8.75 -38.90 12.40
CA LYS A 5 7.61 -38.05 12.08
C LYS A 5 8.17 -36.65 11.83
N GLN A 6 8.18 -36.24 10.55
CA GLN A 6 8.38 -34.84 10.17
C GLN A 6 7.39 -34.02 10.98
N LYS A 7 7.93 -33.14 11.82
CA LYS A 7 7.14 -32.25 12.66
C LYS A 7 6.52 -31.23 11.72
N GLU A 8 5.22 -31.37 11.45
CA GLU A 8 4.41 -30.36 10.75
C GLU A 8 4.81 -28.97 11.27
N PRO A 9 5.13 -28.01 10.39
CA PRO A 9 5.56 -26.69 10.83
C PRO A 9 4.46 -26.06 11.68
N SER A 10 4.86 -25.49 12.82
CA SER A 10 3.92 -24.78 13.70
C SER A 10 3.18 -23.69 12.89
N PRO A 11 1.89 -23.47 13.13
CA PRO A 11 1.16 -22.34 12.56
C PRO A 11 1.96 -21.04 12.70
N MET A 12 2.13 -20.32 11.60
CA MET A 12 2.90 -19.07 11.56
C MET A 12 1.95 -17.90 11.36
N LEU A 13 2.22 -16.82 12.08
CA LEU A 13 1.55 -15.54 11.90
C LEU A 13 2.52 -14.57 11.23
N LEU A 14 2.31 -14.29 9.94
CA LEU A 14 3.07 -13.28 9.21
C LEU A 14 2.29 -11.97 9.18
N LYS A 15 2.97 -10.84 9.47
CA LYS A 15 2.40 -9.50 9.36
C LYS A 15 3.22 -8.70 8.37
N MET A 16 2.59 -8.09 7.37
CA MET A 16 3.27 -7.22 6.42
C MET A 16 2.38 -6.09 5.93
N SER A 17 3.00 -4.98 5.53
CA SER A 17 2.28 -3.86 4.92
C SER A 17 1.98 -4.13 3.45
N ILE A 18 0.86 -3.61 2.96
CA ILE A 18 0.51 -3.64 1.52
C ILE A 18 1.63 -3.01 0.69
N ARG A 19 2.14 -1.85 1.13
CA ARG A 19 3.27 -1.20 0.47
C ARG A 19 4.49 -2.13 0.36
N GLY A 20 4.87 -2.79 1.45
CA GLY A 20 6.00 -3.72 1.45
C GLY A 20 5.79 -4.92 0.54
N LEU A 21 4.56 -5.45 0.48
CA LEU A 21 4.20 -6.53 -0.44
C LEU A 21 4.33 -6.11 -1.90
N VAL A 22 3.74 -4.96 -2.26
CA VAL A 22 3.76 -4.43 -3.63
C VAL A 22 5.20 -4.11 -4.07
N GLU A 23 5.97 -3.44 -3.22
CA GLU A 23 7.37 -3.13 -3.49
C GLU A 23 8.22 -4.40 -3.66
N PHE A 24 7.93 -5.46 -2.90
CA PHE A 24 8.61 -6.75 -3.02
C PHE A 24 8.28 -7.46 -4.34
N ILE A 25 6.99 -7.58 -4.69
CA ILE A 25 6.55 -8.28 -5.90
C ILE A 25 7.01 -7.56 -7.17
N LEU A 26 6.94 -6.22 -7.18
CA LEU A 26 7.30 -5.41 -8.35
C LEU A 26 8.78 -5.02 -8.39
N ARG A 27 9.60 -5.57 -7.48
CA ARG A 27 11.02 -5.26 -7.42
C ARG A 27 11.71 -5.73 -8.71
N SER A 28 12.22 -4.77 -9.47
CA SER A 28 12.89 -4.98 -10.74
C SER A 28 14.00 -3.93 -10.92
N GLY A 29 15.01 -4.22 -11.74
CA GLY A 29 16.15 -3.33 -11.98
C GLY A 29 17.36 -3.57 -11.08
N ASP A 30 18.27 -2.58 -11.03
CA ASP A 30 19.56 -2.64 -10.33
C ASP A 30 19.41 -2.40 -8.81
N ILE A 31 20.40 -2.79 -8.00
CA ILE A 31 20.37 -2.71 -6.52
C ILE A 31 20.44 -1.25 -6.02
N ASP A 32 20.52 -0.28 -6.92
CA ASP A 32 20.70 1.13 -6.58
C ASP A 32 19.48 1.69 -5.83
N SER A 33 19.65 1.94 -4.55
CA SER A 33 18.63 2.52 -3.68
C SER A 33 18.59 4.03 -3.90
N GLY A 34 17.99 4.44 -5.03
CA GLY A 34 17.83 5.84 -5.41
C GLY A 34 17.39 6.69 -4.21
N PHE A 35 18.25 7.63 -3.79
CA PHE A 35 18.04 8.43 -2.59
C PHE A 35 16.77 9.27 -2.72
N MET A 36 15.73 8.92 -1.96
CA MET A 36 14.57 9.78 -1.76
C MET A 36 14.93 10.88 -0.76
N SER A 37 15.12 12.11 -1.27
CA SER A 37 15.37 13.28 -0.42
C SER A 37 14.24 13.46 0.60
N MET A 38 14.59 13.63 1.89
CA MET A 38 13.62 13.91 2.96
C MET A 38 12.72 15.10 2.65
N ASN A 39 13.23 16.11 1.93
CA ASN A 39 12.45 17.27 1.51
C ASN A 39 11.28 16.88 0.61
N ARG A 40 11.45 15.91 -0.30
CA ARG A 40 10.37 15.44 -1.17
C ARG A 40 9.27 14.73 -0.38
N ALA A 41 9.64 13.91 0.60
CA ALA A 41 8.67 13.21 1.45
C ALA A 41 7.85 14.19 2.31
N LEU A 42 8.49 15.25 2.82
CA LEU A 42 7.83 16.29 3.59
C LEU A 42 6.84 17.09 2.72
N GLU A 43 7.26 17.50 1.52
CA GLU A 43 6.41 18.22 0.58
C GLU A 43 5.21 17.37 0.13
N GLY A 44 5.42 16.08 -0.16
CA GLY A 44 4.32 15.15 -0.45
C GLY A 44 3.32 15.04 0.70
N SER A 45 3.81 14.93 1.93
CA SER A 45 2.95 14.88 3.13
C SER A 45 2.15 16.17 3.34
N ARG A 46 2.73 17.33 3.02
CA ARG A 46 2.03 18.63 3.04
C ARG A 46 0.95 18.71 1.96
N ALA A 47 1.25 18.21 0.77
CA ALA A 47 0.30 18.14 -0.34
C ALA A 47 -0.91 17.28 0.00
N HIS A 48 -0.71 16.06 0.54
CA HIS A 48 -1.81 15.18 0.98
C HIS A 48 -2.69 15.89 1.98
N ARG A 49 -2.10 16.46 3.05
CA ARG A 49 -2.85 17.15 4.10
C ARG A 49 -3.64 18.34 3.56
N LYS A 50 -3.10 19.09 2.59
CA LYS A 50 -3.79 20.22 1.98
C LYS A 50 -4.99 19.75 1.16
N LEU A 51 -4.83 18.70 0.37
CA LEU A 51 -5.90 18.13 -0.47
C LEU A 51 -7.00 17.49 0.39
N GLN A 52 -6.63 16.66 1.35
CA GLN A 52 -7.57 16.01 2.28
C GLN A 52 -8.43 17.02 3.05
N LYS A 53 -7.84 18.15 3.47
CA LYS A 53 -8.58 19.24 4.14
C LYS A 53 -9.56 19.99 3.25
N SER A 54 -9.42 19.87 1.93
CA SER A 54 -10.32 20.50 0.97
C SER A 54 -11.52 19.63 0.63
N TYR A 55 -11.50 18.34 1.01
CA TYR A 55 -12.65 17.46 0.84
C TYR A 55 -13.74 17.72 1.89
N GLY A 56 -14.97 17.35 1.56
CA GLY A 56 -16.14 17.55 2.42
C GLY A 56 -16.22 16.55 3.59
N ASP A 57 -17.21 16.73 4.45
CA ASP A 57 -17.37 15.98 5.70
C ASP A 57 -17.54 14.46 5.52
N ASP A 58 -17.98 14.01 4.34
CA ASP A 58 -18.14 12.59 4.01
C ASP A 58 -16.81 11.89 3.68
N TYR A 59 -15.71 12.64 3.56
CA TYR A 59 -14.37 12.10 3.30
C TYR A 59 -13.63 11.77 4.60
N LYS A 60 -13.28 10.49 4.76
CA LYS A 60 -12.45 10.02 5.87
C LYS A 60 -11.01 9.91 5.41
N ALA A 61 -10.16 10.81 5.88
CA ALA A 61 -8.73 10.77 5.60
C ALA A 61 -7.99 9.70 6.42
N GLU A 62 -6.89 9.17 5.89
CA GLU A 62 -5.90 8.35 6.61
C GLU A 62 -6.50 7.11 7.30
N VAL A 63 -7.28 6.31 6.55
CA VAL A 63 -8.04 5.18 7.10
C VAL A 63 -7.20 3.90 7.14
N THR A 64 -6.96 3.38 8.35
CA THR A 64 -6.28 2.09 8.52
C THR A 64 -7.17 0.94 8.07
N LEU A 65 -6.64 0.08 7.20
CA LEU A 65 -7.28 -1.13 6.70
C LEU A 65 -6.44 -2.35 7.07
N LYS A 66 -7.12 -3.46 7.37
CA LYS A 66 -6.47 -4.71 7.77
C LYS A 66 -7.27 -5.90 7.27
N LYS A 67 -6.58 -6.89 6.73
CA LYS A 67 -7.14 -8.18 6.33
C LYS A 67 -6.26 -9.32 6.83
N THR A 68 -6.87 -10.33 7.42
CA THR A 68 -6.22 -11.61 7.70
C THR A 68 -6.64 -12.63 6.65
N ILE A 69 -5.67 -13.36 6.11
CA ILE A 69 -5.84 -14.42 5.12
C ILE A 69 -5.27 -15.70 5.75
N GLU A 70 -6.08 -16.75 5.81
CA GLU A 70 -5.64 -18.07 6.28
C GLU A 70 -5.18 -18.92 5.09
N PHE A 71 -4.01 -19.54 5.18
CA PHE A 71 -3.44 -20.38 4.14
C PHE A 71 -2.62 -21.52 4.76
N GLU A 72 -2.98 -22.78 4.45
CA GLU A 72 -2.24 -23.98 4.91
C GLU A 72 -1.95 -24.02 6.41
N GLY A 73 -2.87 -23.52 7.24
CA GLY A 73 -2.69 -23.47 8.70
C GLY A 73 -1.80 -22.32 9.19
N HIS A 74 -1.39 -21.41 8.29
CA HIS A 74 -0.73 -20.16 8.60
C HIS A 74 -1.70 -18.98 8.43
N SER A 75 -1.43 -17.87 9.13
CA SER A 75 -2.20 -16.63 9.03
C SER A 75 -1.31 -15.51 8.48
N LEU A 76 -1.73 -14.90 7.37
CA LEU A 76 -1.13 -13.70 6.81
C LEU A 76 -1.99 -12.48 7.14
N VAL A 77 -1.43 -11.52 7.85
CA VAL A 77 -2.05 -10.23 8.13
C VAL A 77 -1.46 -9.18 7.20
N LEU A 78 -2.30 -8.67 6.32
CA LEU A 78 -2.01 -7.52 5.47
C LEU A 78 -2.63 -6.27 6.06
N GLU A 79 -1.83 -5.22 6.18
CA GLU A 79 -2.29 -3.92 6.69
C GLU A 79 -1.78 -2.76 5.84
N GLY A 80 -2.56 -1.69 5.83
CA GLY A 80 -2.26 -0.49 5.06
C GLY A 80 -3.08 0.68 5.56
N ARG A 81 -2.81 1.85 4.99
CA ARG A 81 -3.57 3.07 5.28
C ARG A 81 -3.93 3.70 3.95
N ALA A 82 -5.22 3.75 3.66
CA ALA A 82 -5.73 4.50 2.52
C ALA A 82 -5.64 6.00 2.83
N ASP A 83 -5.32 6.82 1.82
CA ASP A 83 -5.33 8.28 1.98
C ASP A 83 -6.75 8.82 2.21
N GLY A 84 -7.76 8.15 1.66
CA GLY A 84 -9.16 8.52 1.78
C GLY A 84 -10.14 7.37 1.61
N ILE A 85 -11.29 7.46 2.29
CA ILE A 85 -12.49 6.68 1.98
C ILE A 85 -13.72 7.58 2.04
N PHE A 86 -14.56 7.54 1.02
CA PHE A 86 -15.84 8.26 0.98
C PHE A 86 -16.91 7.41 0.29
N MET A 87 -18.16 7.85 0.37
CA MET A 87 -19.29 7.18 -0.29
C MET A 87 -19.68 7.94 -1.54
N GLU A 88 -19.79 7.24 -2.67
CA GLU A 88 -20.27 7.79 -3.93
C GLU A 88 -21.34 6.85 -4.51
N ASN A 89 -22.55 7.38 -4.76
CA ASN A 89 -23.67 6.60 -5.32
C ASN A 89 -23.96 5.28 -4.57
N GLY A 90 -23.76 5.29 -3.25
CA GLY A 90 -23.97 4.11 -2.39
C GLY A 90 -22.79 3.12 -2.34
N ASN A 91 -21.70 3.37 -3.08
CA ASN A 91 -20.50 2.54 -3.05
C ASN A 91 -19.39 3.23 -2.23
N ALA A 92 -18.61 2.42 -1.52
CA ALA A 92 -17.40 2.91 -0.88
C ALA A 92 -16.31 3.09 -1.94
N VAL A 93 -15.74 4.30 -2.01
CA VAL A 93 -14.61 4.64 -2.87
C VAL A 93 -13.37 4.75 -1.98
N ILE A 94 -12.29 4.10 -2.40
CA ILE A 94 -10.97 4.21 -1.77
C ILE A 94 -10.15 5.20 -2.61
N ASP A 95 -9.58 6.20 -1.94
CA ASP A 95 -8.73 7.21 -2.55
C ASP A 95 -7.27 7.00 -2.16
N GLU A 96 -6.37 7.16 -3.13
CA GLU A 96 -4.92 7.04 -3.00
C GLU A 96 -4.27 8.21 -3.75
N ILE A 97 -3.60 9.09 -3.02
CA ILE A 97 -3.03 10.34 -3.54
C ILE A 97 -1.56 10.09 -3.88
N LYS A 98 -1.12 10.59 -5.04
CA LYS A 98 0.30 10.56 -5.45
C LYS A 98 0.78 11.97 -5.77
N SER A 99 1.88 12.36 -5.13
CA SER A 99 2.62 13.56 -5.50
C SER A 99 3.80 13.18 -6.39
N VAL A 100 3.99 13.96 -7.45
CA VAL A 100 4.99 13.75 -8.49
C VAL A 100 5.65 15.08 -8.81
N THR A 101 6.92 15.02 -9.22
CA THR A 101 7.65 16.20 -9.69
C THR A 101 7.64 16.34 -11.21
N GLN A 102 7.15 15.31 -11.91
CA GLN A 102 7.02 15.29 -13.36
C GLN A 102 5.79 16.12 -13.78
N PRO A 103 5.86 16.87 -14.89
CA PRO A 103 4.68 17.49 -15.50
C PRO A 103 3.56 16.47 -15.73
N LEU A 104 2.31 16.85 -15.44
CA LEU A 104 1.16 15.95 -15.50
C LEU A 104 0.92 15.40 -16.91
N GLU A 105 1.31 16.15 -17.95
CA GLU A 105 1.20 15.77 -19.35
C GLU A 105 2.06 14.54 -19.70
N LEU A 106 3.01 14.20 -18.83
CA LEU A 106 3.92 13.06 -18.99
C LEU A 106 3.55 11.90 -18.06
N ILE A 107 2.38 11.96 -17.41
CA ILE A 107 1.87 10.91 -16.54
C ILE A 107 0.75 10.19 -17.27
N ASP A 108 1.03 8.94 -17.61
CA ASP A 108 0.05 8.00 -18.15
C ASP A 108 -0.10 6.78 -17.24
N GLU A 109 -0.89 5.81 -17.68
CA GLU A 109 -1.15 4.56 -16.96
C GLU A 109 0.11 3.71 -16.71
N ASN A 110 1.16 3.89 -17.53
CA ASN A 110 2.41 3.14 -17.46
C ASN A 110 3.51 3.87 -16.67
N TYR A 111 3.27 5.11 -16.22
CA TYR A 111 4.26 5.92 -15.52
C TYR A 111 4.88 5.22 -14.30
N ASN A 112 4.05 4.59 -13.46
CA ASN A 112 4.55 3.81 -12.34
C ASN A 112 3.53 2.75 -11.90
N LEU A 113 3.74 1.50 -12.32
CA LEU A 113 2.91 0.35 -11.96
C LEU A 113 2.73 0.17 -10.44
N ARG A 114 3.70 0.60 -9.62
CA ARG A 114 3.59 0.53 -8.16
C ARG A 114 2.48 1.43 -7.62
N HIS A 115 2.17 2.54 -8.28
CA HIS A 115 1.07 3.40 -7.85
C HIS A 115 -0.27 2.67 -7.99
N TRP A 116 -0.47 1.98 -9.12
CA TRP A 116 -1.67 1.18 -9.36
C TRP A 116 -1.77 -0.02 -8.43
N ALA A 117 -0.70 -0.79 -8.26
CA ALA A 117 -0.71 -1.98 -7.43
C ALA A 117 -0.93 -1.71 -5.92
N GLN A 118 -0.81 -0.45 -5.47
CA GLN A 118 -1.17 -0.07 -4.09
C GLN A 118 -2.68 0.16 -3.91
N ALA A 119 -3.42 0.43 -4.98
CA ALA A 119 -4.84 0.81 -4.94
C ALA A 119 -5.77 -0.20 -5.64
N MET A 120 -5.26 -1.02 -6.56
CA MET A 120 -6.00 -2.03 -7.34
C MET A 120 -5.59 -3.46 -6.98
#